data_AF-A0A1H7Y684-F1
#
_entry.id   AF-A0A1H7Y684-F1
#
_cell.length_a   1.000
_cell.length_b   1.000
_cell.length_c   1.000
_cell.angle_alpha   90.00
_cell.angle_beta   90.00
_cell.angle_gamma   90.00
#
_symmetry.space_group_name_H-M   'P 1'
#
loop_
_entity.id
_entity.type
_entity.pdbx_description
1 polymer ?
#
loop_
_entity_poly.entity_id
_entity_poly.type
_entity_poly.pdbx_seq_one_letter_code
_entity_poly.pdbx_strand_id
1 'polypeptide(L)'
;MNLAQFASLVGPSIATLMAIFALVVVRGTKVSEFRQKWIDDQRGDIAVVISESSKLAGTSPVSVGSMSAFDLASARIKLREKPPQTGVRWLIRKITFRSVGPEWALPIAVIDDIRGIVLGTSSNNLGDQQNELIRLARIKLKGEWERVRAGEIGYKLLLLLAALLALGPLMPLLAAMLDSFIQTGNMPSPSQMLNNSGYATGK
;
A
#
# COMPACT_ATOMS: atom_id res chain seq x y z
N MET A 1 -9.55 -8.72 -42.87
CA MET A 1 -10.36 -9.03 -41.67
C MET A 1 -11.57 -8.11 -41.67
N ASN A 2 -12.79 -8.63 -41.52
CA ASN A 2 -13.98 -7.77 -41.49
C ASN A 2 -14.19 -7.18 -40.08
N LEU A 3 -15.03 -6.15 -39.97
CA LEU A 3 -15.28 -5.43 -38.71
C LEU A 3 -15.78 -6.36 -37.59
N ALA A 4 -16.58 -7.37 -37.92
CA ALA A 4 -17.11 -8.33 -36.95
C ALA A 4 -16.01 -9.22 -36.34
N GLN A 5 -15.08 -9.71 -37.17
CA GLN A 5 -13.93 -10.50 -36.71
C GLN A 5 -13.00 -9.67 -35.82
N PHE A 6 -12.81 -8.39 -36.15
CA PHE A 6 -12.07 -7.46 -35.29
C PHE A 6 -12.76 -7.27 -33.94
N ALA A 7 -14.07 -7.00 -33.94
CA ALA A 7 -14.84 -6.78 -32.73
C ALA A 7 -14.86 -8.03 -31.82
N SER A 8 -14.99 -9.23 -32.38
CA SER A 8 -14.98 -10.48 -31.60
C SER A 8 -13.61 -10.80 -30.99
N LEU A 9 -12.52 -10.32 -31.61
CA LEU A 9 -11.17 -10.52 -31.10
C LEU A 9 -10.83 -9.52 -29.98
N VAL A 10 -11.23 -8.25 -30.16
CA VAL A 10 -10.83 -7.16 -29.26
C VAL A 10 -11.81 -6.96 -28.09
N GLY A 11 -13.10 -7.16 -28.31
CA GLY A 11 -14.16 -6.91 -27.32
C GLY A 11 -13.95 -7.64 -25.99
N PRO A 12 -13.74 -8.96 -25.98
CA PRO A 12 -13.52 -9.72 -24.73
C PRO A 12 -12.29 -9.26 -23.95
N SER A 13 -11.24 -8.83 -24.66
CA SER A 13 -10.00 -8.33 -24.05
C SER A 13 -10.27 -7.04 -23.28
N ILE A 14 -11.00 -6.09 -23.89
CA ILE A 14 -11.39 -4.83 -23.23
C ILE A 14 -12.26 -5.11 -22.00
N ALA A 15 -13.27 -5.96 -22.13
CA ALA A 15 -14.15 -6.31 -21.01
C ALA A 15 -13.38 -6.93 -19.84
N THR A 16 -12.44 -7.84 -20.14
CA THR A 16 -11.59 -8.48 -19.13
C THR A 16 -10.70 -7.46 -18.42
N LEU A 17 -10.14 -6.49 -19.15
CA LEU A 17 -9.35 -5.42 -18.55
C LEU A 17 -10.17 -4.54 -17.61
N MET A 18 -11.37 -4.15 -18.03
CA MET A 18 -12.26 -3.34 -17.19
C MET A 18 -12.65 -4.08 -15.92
N ALA A 19 -12.90 -5.39 -16.01
CA ALA A 19 -13.21 -6.23 -14.84
C ALA A 19 -12.02 -6.35 -13.87
N ILE A 20 -10.81 -6.60 -14.39
CA ILE A 20 -9.59 -6.65 -13.57
C ILE A 20 -9.36 -5.31 -12.90
N PHE A 21 -9.44 -4.21 -13.65
CA PHE A 21 -9.24 -2.86 -13.12
C PHE A 21 -10.25 -2.54 -12.00
N ALA A 22 -11.53 -2.83 -12.20
CA ALA A 22 -12.56 -2.64 -11.18
C ALA A 22 -12.24 -3.45 -9.90
N LEU A 23 -11.83 -4.71 -10.04
CA LEU A 23 -11.45 -5.56 -8.91
C LEU A 23 -10.21 -5.01 -8.16
N VAL A 24 -9.19 -4.59 -8.91
CA VAL A 24 -7.95 -3.99 -8.38
C VAL A 24 -8.28 -2.75 -7.56
N VAL A 25 -9.07 -1.84 -8.13
CA VAL A 25 -9.42 -0.57 -7.51
C VAL A 25 -10.24 -0.81 -6.25
N VAL A 26 -11.27 -1.66 -6.31
CA VAL A 26 -12.14 -1.95 -5.16
C VAL A 26 -11.36 -2.58 -4.00
N ARG A 27 -10.42 -3.50 -4.28
CA ARG A 27 -9.57 -4.06 -3.22
C ARG A 27 -8.57 -3.04 -2.69
N GLY A 28 -7.93 -2.27 -3.56
CA GLY A 28 -6.93 -1.28 -3.19
C GLY A 28 -7.50 -0.21 -2.25
N THR A 29 -8.68 0.32 -2.58
CA THR A 29 -9.35 1.34 -1.76
C THR A 29 -9.70 0.80 -0.38
N LYS A 30 -10.27 -0.40 -0.31
CA LYS A 30 -10.63 -1.03 0.97
C LYS A 30 -9.43 -1.25 1.88
N VAL A 31 -8.31 -1.73 1.34
CA VAL A 31 -7.09 -1.92 2.12
C VAL A 31 -6.55 -0.59 2.65
N SER A 32 -6.54 0.46 1.83
CA SER A 32 -6.12 1.79 2.31
C SER A 32 -7.05 2.35 3.39
N GLU A 33 -8.37 2.17 3.25
CA GLU A 33 -9.37 2.56 4.25
C GLU A 33 -9.14 1.82 5.58
N PHE A 34 -8.93 0.51 5.54
CA PHE A 34 -8.65 -0.29 6.75
C PHE A 34 -7.37 0.16 7.46
N ARG A 35 -6.31 0.49 6.70
CA ARG A 35 -5.04 0.96 7.29
C ARG A 35 -5.15 2.37 7.85
N GLN A 36 -5.85 3.28 7.16
CA GLN A 36 -6.13 4.62 7.68
C GLN A 36 -6.92 4.53 8.98
N LYS A 37 -7.99 3.72 9.00
CA LYS A 37 -8.76 3.45 10.21
C LYS A 37 -7.89 2.90 11.34
N TRP A 38 -6.99 1.96 11.05
CA TRP A 38 -6.05 1.44 12.05
C TRP A 38 -5.11 2.54 12.58
N ILE A 39 -4.57 3.41 11.73
CA ILE A 39 -3.73 4.56 12.15
C ILE A 39 -4.52 5.50 13.06
N ASP A 40 -5.76 5.82 12.69
CA ASP A 40 -6.61 6.75 13.45
C ASP A 40 -7.04 6.15 14.79
N ASP A 41 -7.40 4.86 14.81
CA ASP A 41 -7.71 4.13 16.05
C ASP A 41 -6.48 4.06 16.98
N GLN A 42 -5.26 3.90 16.42
CA GLN A 42 -4.01 3.95 17.19
C GLN A 42 -3.74 5.33 17.78
N ARG A 43 -3.93 6.41 17.01
CA ARG A 43 -3.81 7.79 17.51
C ARG A 43 -4.80 8.07 18.63
N GLY A 44 -6.04 7.60 18.47
CA GLY A 44 -7.08 7.73 19.49
C GLY A 44 -6.70 7.04 20.79
N ASP A 45 -6.22 5.80 20.74
CA ASP A 45 -5.80 5.07 21.94
C ASP A 45 -4.60 5.71 22.64
N ILE A 46 -3.61 6.21 21.90
CA ILE A 46 -2.45 6.91 22.46
C ILE A 46 -2.89 8.23 23.14
N ALA A 47 -3.82 8.97 22.54
CA ALA A 47 -4.37 10.17 23.14
C ALA A 47 -5.12 9.88 24.46
N VAL A 48 -5.86 8.77 24.52
CA VAL A 48 -6.51 8.30 25.77
C VAL A 48 -5.45 7.96 26.82
N VAL A 49 -4.41 7.20 26.47
CA VAL A 49 -3.31 6.88 27.40
C VAL A 49 -2.67 8.14 27.99
N ILE A 50 -2.38 9.15 27.14
CA ILE A 50 -1.75 10.40 27.58
C ILE A 50 -2.70 11.22 28.46
N SER A 51 -3.93 11.43 28.01
CA SER A 51 -4.89 12.27 28.74
C SER A 51 -5.32 11.65 30.07
N GLU A 52 -5.56 10.34 30.12
CA GLU A 52 -5.92 9.65 31.36
C GLU A 52 -4.74 9.57 32.33
N SER A 53 -3.51 9.35 31.86
CA SER A 53 -2.34 9.37 32.75
C SER A 53 -2.12 10.74 33.39
N SER A 54 -2.33 11.85 32.65
CA SER A 54 -2.28 13.20 33.22
C SER A 54 -3.36 13.46 34.28
N LYS A 55 -4.59 12.96 34.07
CA LYS A 55 -5.67 13.08 35.06
C LYS A 55 -5.36 12.30 36.34
N LEU A 56 -4.82 11.09 36.17
CA LEU A 56 -4.54 10.18 37.29
C LEU A 56 -3.34 10.64 38.13
N ALA A 57 -2.34 11.29 37.52
CA ALA A 57 -1.16 11.77 38.24
C ALA A 57 -1.47 12.81 39.33
N GLY A 58 -2.58 13.55 39.21
CA GLY A 58 -3.05 14.49 40.23
C GLY A 58 -3.95 13.86 41.30
N THR A 59 -4.31 12.58 41.17
CA THR A 59 -5.31 11.92 42.03
C THR A 59 -4.64 10.83 42.87
N SER A 60 -4.43 11.08 44.16
CA SER A 60 -3.94 10.07 45.10
C SER A 60 -4.95 9.87 46.24
N PRO A 61 -5.38 8.63 46.55
CA PRO A 61 -5.02 7.37 45.89
C PRO A 61 -5.74 7.15 44.55
N VAL A 62 -5.08 6.48 43.60
CA VAL A 62 -5.68 6.09 42.33
C VAL A 62 -6.68 4.95 42.56
N SER A 63 -7.96 5.19 42.26
CA SER A 63 -8.97 4.13 42.31
C SER A 63 -8.87 3.22 41.08
N VAL A 64 -9.13 1.92 41.25
CA VAL A 64 -9.12 0.94 40.15
C VAL A 64 -10.08 1.34 39.03
N GLY A 65 -11.24 1.91 39.38
CA GLY A 65 -12.23 2.39 38.40
C GLY A 65 -11.72 3.57 37.58
N SER A 66 -10.90 4.45 38.15
CA SER A 66 -10.34 5.60 37.43
C SER A 66 -9.32 5.18 36.35
N MET A 67 -8.74 3.98 36.47
CA MET A 67 -7.70 3.50 35.56
C MET A 67 -8.23 2.67 34.39
N SER A 68 -9.53 2.33 34.38
CA SER A 68 -10.09 1.42 33.38
C SER A 68 -9.95 1.92 31.95
N ALA A 69 -10.09 3.22 31.72
CA ALA A 69 -9.94 3.83 30.39
C ALA A 69 -8.48 3.74 29.89
N PHE A 70 -7.52 4.03 30.77
CA PHE A 70 -6.09 3.88 30.49
C PHE A 70 -5.75 2.42 30.17
N ASP A 71 -6.13 1.48 31.04
CA ASP A 71 -5.80 0.07 30.91
C ASP A 71 -6.46 -0.55 29.67
N LEU A 72 -7.70 -0.15 29.33
CA LEU A 72 -8.38 -0.59 28.11
C LEU A 72 -7.67 -0.08 26.85
N ALA A 73 -7.30 1.21 26.79
CA ALA A 73 -6.58 1.78 25.65
C ALA A 73 -5.19 1.12 25.49
N SER A 74 -4.44 0.96 26.58
CA SER A 74 -3.17 0.25 26.60
C SER A 74 -3.30 -1.20 26.12
N ALA A 75 -4.33 -1.92 26.58
CA ALA A 75 -4.61 -3.28 26.13
C ALA A 75 -4.94 -3.33 24.63
N ARG A 76 -5.73 -2.39 24.09
CA ARG A 76 -6.02 -2.31 22.65
C ARG A 76 -4.76 -2.12 21.83
N ILE A 77 -3.86 -1.22 22.23
CA ILE A 77 -2.57 -1.00 21.57
C ILE A 77 -1.76 -2.31 21.60
N LYS A 78 -1.58 -2.90 22.78
CA LYS A 78 -0.80 -4.15 22.95
C LYS A 78 -1.36 -5.32 22.14
N LEU A 79 -2.68 -5.45 22.03
CA LEU A 79 -3.33 -6.52 21.27
C LEU A 79 -3.19 -6.32 19.75
N ARG A 80 -3.27 -5.09 19.25
CA ARG A 80 -3.07 -4.79 17.83
C ARG A 80 -1.61 -4.99 17.42
N GLU A 81 -0.69 -4.56 18.28
CA GLU A 81 0.73 -4.55 17.97
C GLU A 81 1.48 -5.81 18.42
N LYS A 82 0.75 -6.76 19.04
CA LYS A 82 1.26 -7.93 19.77
C LYS A 82 2.62 -8.39 19.20
N PRO A 83 3.74 -8.01 19.84
CA PRO A 83 5.05 -8.36 19.34
C PRO A 83 5.10 -9.90 19.26
N PRO A 84 5.69 -10.48 18.20
CA PRO A 84 5.78 -11.92 18.08
C PRO A 84 6.60 -12.44 19.26
N GLN A 85 5.92 -12.93 20.30
CA GLN A 85 6.56 -13.66 21.39
C GLN A 85 7.02 -14.99 20.80
N THR A 86 8.35 -15.12 20.71
CA THR A 86 9.13 -16.35 20.72
C THR A 86 8.43 -17.61 20.19
N GLY A 87 8.76 -17.99 18.95
CA GLY A 87 8.36 -19.26 18.36
C GLY A 87 8.78 -19.38 16.90
N VAL A 88 8.79 -20.59 16.34
CA VAL A 88 9.17 -20.90 14.94
C VAL A 88 8.42 -20.03 13.91
N ARG A 89 7.21 -19.58 14.28
CA ARG A 89 6.36 -18.68 13.50
C ARG A 89 6.98 -17.29 13.26
N TRP A 90 7.86 -16.81 14.16
CA TRP A 90 8.65 -15.58 13.94
C TRP A 90 9.66 -15.75 12.80
N LEU A 91 10.30 -16.92 12.70
CA LEU A 91 11.28 -17.20 11.63
C LEU A 91 10.58 -17.26 10.26
N ILE A 92 9.41 -17.91 10.19
CA ILE A 92 8.58 -17.95 8.97
C ILE A 92 8.13 -16.54 8.58
N ARG A 93 7.70 -15.71 9.54
CA ARG A 93 7.25 -14.33 9.27
C ARG A 93 8.37 -13.39 8.83
N LYS A 94 9.61 -13.65 9.26
CA LYS A 94 10.81 -12.95 8.76
C LYS A 94 11.03 -13.20 7.26
N ILE A 95 10.71 -14.40 6.79
CA ILE A 95 10.78 -14.79 5.37
C ILE A 95 9.54 -14.26 4.61
N THR A 96 8.36 -14.32 5.22
CA THR A 96 7.09 -13.88 4.61
C THR A 96 6.80 -12.41 4.90
N PHE A 97 7.63 -11.48 4.41
CA PHE A 97 7.42 -10.03 4.13
C PHE A 97 6.37 -9.22 4.95
N ARG A 98 6.04 -9.59 6.18
CA ARG A 98 5.01 -8.96 7.02
C ARG A 98 5.70 -8.39 8.24
N SER A 99 6.20 -7.17 8.10
CA SER A 99 6.85 -6.37 9.14
C SER A 99 5.90 -6.01 10.28
N VAL A 100 5.49 -7.00 11.08
CA VAL A 100 5.10 -6.72 12.47
C VAL A 100 6.40 -6.83 13.27
N GLY A 101 7.21 -5.79 13.13
CA GLY A 101 8.57 -5.77 13.67
C GLY A 101 8.60 -5.49 15.19
N PRO A 102 9.76 -5.65 15.83
CA PRO A 102 10.02 -5.28 17.24
C PRO A 102 9.86 -3.77 17.53
N GLU A 103 9.30 -3.01 16.60
CA GLU A 103 9.38 -1.56 16.56
C GLU A 103 8.32 -0.88 17.44
N TRP A 104 7.25 -1.60 17.79
CA TRP A 104 6.28 -1.18 18.80
C TRP A 104 6.66 -1.60 20.22
N ALA A 105 7.73 -2.38 20.39
CA ALA A 105 8.18 -2.79 21.72
C ALA A 105 8.58 -1.60 22.59
N LEU A 106 9.22 -0.58 21.98
CA LEU A 106 9.62 0.65 22.67
C LEU A 106 8.40 1.49 23.11
N PRO A 107 7.45 1.87 22.24
CA PRO A 107 6.21 2.53 22.69
C PRO A 107 5.47 1.77 23.79
N ILE A 108 5.38 0.44 23.69
CA ILE A 108 4.70 -0.38 24.70
C ILE A 108 5.42 -0.31 26.05
N ALA A 109 6.75 -0.39 26.05
CA ALA A 109 7.54 -0.24 27.28
C ALA A 109 7.34 1.14 27.92
N VAL A 110 7.27 2.21 27.12
CA VAL A 110 6.98 3.56 27.62
C VAL A 110 5.56 3.66 28.19
N ILE A 111 4.56 3.02 27.58
CA ILE A 111 3.20 2.95 28.13
C ILE A 111 3.20 2.24 29.50
N ASP A 112 3.99 1.17 29.64
CA ASP A 112 4.13 0.44 30.91
C ASP A 112 4.86 1.27 31.98
N ASP A 113 5.85 2.08 31.60
CA ASP A 113 6.50 3.02 32.53
C ASP A 113 5.55 4.15 32.96
N ILE A 114 4.79 4.74 32.03
CA ILE A 114 3.73 5.71 32.34
C ILE A 114 2.74 5.12 33.35
N ARG A 115 2.34 3.86 33.15
CA ARG A 115 1.48 3.13 34.09
C ARG A 115 2.12 3.03 35.47
N GLY A 116 3.41 2.71 35.52
CA GLY A 116 4.18 2.64 36.76
C GLY A 116 4.26 3.98 37.48
N ILE A 117 4.46 5.09 36.76
CA ILE A 117 4.49 6.45 37.34
C ILE A 117 3.14 6.78 37.96
N VAL A 118 2.03 6.52 37.25
CA VAL A 118 0.67 6.76 37.74
C VAL A 118 0.35 5.95 39.00
N LEU A 119 0.88 4.73 39.10
CA LEU A 119 0.72 3.87 40.28
C LEU A 119 1.73 4.18 41.40
N GLY A 120 2.64 5.13 41.20
CA GLY A 120 3.71 5.45 42.15
C GLY A 120 4.82 4.39 42.25
N THR A 121 4.88 3.45 41.30
CA THR A 121 5.93 2.40 41.25
C THR A 121 7.14 2.81 40.40
N SER A 122 7.09 3.94 39.70
CA SER A 122 8.19 4.52 38.93
C SER A 122 8.34 6.00 39.31
N SER A 123 9.58 6.47 39.44
CA SER A 123 9.91 7.86 39.83
C SER A 123 10.21 8.76 38.63
N ASN A 124 9.99 8.27 37.41
CA ASN A 124 10.24 9.02 36.19
C ASN A 124 9.27 10.20 36.03
N ASN A 125 9.68 11.22 35.28
CA ASN A 125 8.82 12.34 34.98
C ASN A 125 7.75 11.92 33.97
N LEU A 126 6.47 12.07 34.34
CA LEU A 126 5.35 11.70 33.48
C LEU A 126 5.35 12.46 32.15
N GLY A 127 5.63 13.76 32.18
CA GLY A 127 5.66 14.61 30.98
C GLY A 127 6.74 14.16 30.00
N ASP A 128 7.92 13.78 30.50
CA ASP A 128 9.00 13.27 29.66
C ASP A 128 8.62 11.94 28.99
N GLN A 129 8.00 11.02 29.74
CA GLN A 129 7.54 9.73 29.16
C GLN A 129 6.38 9.92 28.18
N GLN A 130 5.46 10.83 28.44
CA GLN A 130 4.40 11.18 27.49
C GLN A 130 4.99 11.76 26.19
N ASN A 131 5.97 12.66 26.29
CA ASN A 131 6.66 13.21 25.12
C ASN A 131 7.41 12.14 24.33
N GLU A 132 8.06 11.22 25.03
CA GLU A 132 8.75 10.09 24.40
C GLU A 132 7.77 9.14 23.69
N LEU A 133 6.63 8.84 24.31
CA LEU A 133 5.56 8.07 23.67
C LEU A 133 5.06 8.74 22.39
N ILE A 134 4.79 10.05 22.45
CA ILE A 134 4.37 10.84 21.26
C ILE A 134 5.44 10.76 20.17
N ARG A 135 6.72 10.92 20.53
CA ARG A 135 7.84 10.89 19.59
C ARG A 135 7.93 9.54 18.88
N LEU A 136 7.95 8.44 19.65
CA LEU A 136 8.04 7.08 19.12
C LEU A 136 6.82 6.74 18.26
N ALA A 137 5.62 7.06 18.74
CA ALA A 137 4.38 6.84 18.01
C ALA A 137 4.35 7.61 16.69
N ARG A 138 4.77 8.88 16.68
CA ARG A 138 4.83 9.69 15.46
C ARG A 138 5.72 9.07 14.40
N ILE A 139 6.91 8.62 14.79
CA ILE A 139 7.85 7.96 13.87
C ILE A 139 7.20 6.72 13.24
N LYS A 140 6.53 5.88 14.04
CA LYS A 140 5.89 4.66 13.54
C LYS A 140 4.66 4.89 12.70
N LEU A 141 3.76 5.73 13.17
CA LEU A 141 2.56 6.07 12.40
C LEU A 141 2.92 6.77 11.09
N LYS A 142 4.01 7.55 11.05
CA LYS A 142 4.53 8.14 9.80
C LYS A 142 5.06 7.06 8.84
N GLY A 143 5.81 6.09 9.33
CA GLY A 143 6.30 4.98 8.50
C GLY A 143 5.15 4.16 7.90
N GLU A 144 4.12 3.85 8.69
CA GLU A 144 2.93 3.15 8.19
C GLU A 144 2.10 4.01 7.24
N TRP A 145 2.02 5.31 7.47
CA TRP A 145 1.41 6.25 6.54
C TRP A 145 2.12 6.29 5.18
N GLU A 146 3.46 6.33 5.18
CA GLU A 146 4.26 6.29 3.97
C GLU A 146 4.07 4.96 3.21
N ARG A 147 3.93 3.84 3.93
CA ARG A 147 3.58 2.54 3.34
C ARG A 147 2.20 2.54 2.70
N VAL A 148 1.19 3.10 3.37
CA VAL A 148 -0.16 3.27 2.81
C VAL A 148 -0.10 4.10 1.53
N ARG A 149 0.65 5.20 1.56
CA ARG A 149 0.80 6.10 0.41
C ARG A 149 1.60 5.48 -0.74
N ALA A 150 2.64 4.71 -0.44
CA ALA A 150 3.43 4.01 -1.44
C ALA A 150 2.66 2.92 -2.19
N GLY A 151 1.48 2.55 -1.67
CA GLY A 151 0.64 1.48 -2.18
C GLY A 151 1.19 0.10 -1.86
N GLU A 152 0.33 -0.91 -1.89
CA GLU A 152 0.79 -2.28 -1.67
C GLU A 152 1.56 -2.80 -2.88
N ILE A 153 2.65 -3.54 -2.64
CA ILE A 153 3.43 -4.17 -3.71
C ILE A 153 2.53 -5.08 -4.57
N GLY A 154 1.55 -5.75 -3.95
CA GLY A 154 0.56 -6.55 -4.66
C GLY A 154 -0.27 -5.74 -5.66
N TYR A 155 -0.63 -4.48 -5.34
CA TYR A 155 -1.31 -3.58 -6.27
C TYR A 155 -0.42 -3.26 -7.48
N LYS A 156 0.86 -2.95 -7.25
CA LYS A 156 1.82 -2.67 -8.33
C LYS A 156 2.01 -3.89 -9.24
N LEU A 157 2.11 -5.08 -8.66
CA LEU A 157 2.22 -6.33 -9.41
C LEU A 157 0.95 -6.63 -10.21
N LEU A 158 -0.23 -6.43 -9.62
CA LEU A 158 -1.51 -6.64 -10.28
C LEU A 158 -1.70 -5.65 -11.43
N LEU A 159 -1.27 -4.40 -11.26
CA LEU A 159 -1.28 -3.37 -12.29
C LEU A 159 -0.36 -3.74 -13.46
N LEU A 160 0.85 -4.24 -13.17
CA LEU A 160 1.77 -4.77 -14.18
C LEU A 160 1.14 -5.93 -14.96
N LEU A 161 0.52 -6.88 -14.26
CA LEU A 161 -0.12 -8.03 -14.86
C LEU A 161 -1.34 -7.63 -15.72
N ALA A 162 -2.14 -6.66 -15.26
CA ALA A 162 -3.22 -6.08 -16.03
C ALA A 162 -2.70 -5.38 -17.31
N ALA A 163 -1.59 -4.63 -17.21
CA ALA A 163 -0.97 -3.99 -18.36
C ALA A 163 -0.44 -5.02 -19.38
N LEU A 164 0.17 -6.12 -18.93
CA LEU A 164 0.62 -7.20 -19.79
C LEU A 164 -0.54 -7.89 -20.51
N LEU A 165 -1.64 -8.17 -19.80
CA LEU A 165 -2.85 -8.73 -20.41
C LEU A 165 -3.51 -7.75 -21.39
N ALA A 166 -3.39 -6.44 -21.16
CA ALA A 166 -3.96 -5.42 -22.03
C ALA A 166 -3.18 -5.27 -23.34
N LEU A 167 -1.86 -5.22 -23.23
CA LEU A 167 -0.97 -4.91 -24.33
C LEU A 167 -0.57 -6.16 -25.11
N GLY A 168 -0.58 -7.33 -24.48
CA GLY A 168 -0.22 -8.61 -25.10
C GLY A 168 -0.95 -8.88 -26.43
N PRO A 169 -2.29 -8.77 -26.48
CA PRO A 169 -3.05 -8.95 -27.71
C PRO A 169 -2.80 -7.87 -28.77
N LEU A 170 -2.35 -6.67 -28.38
CA LEU A 170 -2.07 -5.56 -29.29
C LEU A 170 -0.70 -5.70 -29.98
N MET A 171 0.25 -6.42 -29.38
CA MET A 171 1.58 -6.65 -29.97
C MET A 171 1.55 -7.31 -31.36
N PRO A 172 0.81 -8.41 -31.61
CA PRO A 172 0.75 -9.00 -32.95
C PRO A 172 0.04 -8.08 -33.96
N LEU A 173 -0.93 -7.26 -33.51
CA LEU A 173 -1.57 -6.25 -34.38
C LEU A 173 -0.55 -5.19 -34.80
N LEU A 174 0.22 -4.67 -33.85
CA LEU A 174 1.29 -3.70 -34.12
C LEU A 174 2.34 -4.28 -35.08
N ALA A 175 2.73 -5.56 -34.88
CA ALA A 175 3.67 -6.25 -35.76
C ALA A 175 3.13 -6.39 -37.18
N ALA A 176 1.85 -6.75 -37.35
CA ALA A 176 1.21 -6.84 -38.65
C ALA A 176 1.11 -5.46 -39.35
N MET A 177 0.82 -4.39 -38.59
CA MET A 177 0.80 -3.03 -39.12
C MET A 177 2.20 -2.58 -39.59
N LEU A 178 3.24 -2.86 -38.80
CA LEU A 178 4.62 -2.56 -39.15
C LEU A 178 5.07 -3.32 -40.40
N ASP A 179 4.76 -4.61 -40.50
CA ASP A 179 5.09 -5.43 -41.68
C ASP A 179 4.38 -4.89 -42.94
N SER A 180 3.09 -4.54 -42.84
CA SER A 180 2.36 -3.93 -43.94
C SER A 180 2.96 -2.59 -44.38
N PHE A 181 3.38 -1.75 -43.43
CA PHE A 181 4.02 -0.47 -43.72
C PHE A 181 5.36 -0.66 -44.46
N ILE A 182 6.17 -1.62 -44.03
CA ILE A 182 7.44 -1.97 -44.67
C ILE A 182 7.21 -2.47 -46.10
N GLN A 183 6.22 -3.33 -46.33
CA GLN A 183 5.89 -3.85 -47.67
C GLN A 183 5.36 -2.76 -48.61
N THR A 184 4.52 -1.84 -48.12
CA THR A 184 4.06 -0.68 -48.91
C THR A 184 5.14 0.37 -49.10
N GLY A 185 6.12 0.41 -48.20
CA GLY A 185 7.32 1.24 -48.27
C GLY A 185 8.36 0.75 -49.28
N ASN A 186 8.07 -0.31 -50.05
CA ASN A 186 8.77 -0.60 -51.30
C ASN A 186 8.59 0.58 -52.26
N MET A 187 9.45 1.59 -52.11
CA MET A 187 9.70 2.56 -53.14
C MET A 187 10.03 1.79 -54.42
N PRO A 188 9.42 2.14 -55.57
CA PRO A 188 9.72 1.47 -56.82
C PRO A 188 11.24 1.47 -57.01
N SER A 189 11.79 0.31 -57.36
CA SER A 189 13.23 0.19 -57.52
C SER A 189 13.72 1.28 -58.49
N PRO A 190 14.93 1.83 -58.34
CA PRO A 190 15.43 2.88 -59.22
C PRO A 190 15.31 2.53 -60.72
N SER A 191 15.40 1.25 -61.05
CA SER A 191 15.15 0.71 -62.39
C SER A 191 13.70 0.85 -62.88
N GLN A 192 12.71 0.68 -62.01
CA GLN A 192 11.30 0.93 -62.33
C GLN A 192 10.99 2.43 -62.44
N MET A 193 11.70 3.28 -61.70
CA MET A 193 11.61 4.74 -61.87
C MET A 193 12.18 5.21 -63.21
N LEU A 194 13.28 4.61 -63.69
CA LEU A 194 13.90 4.96 -64.97
C LEU A 194 13.11 4.50 -66.21
N ASN A 195 12.35 3.40 -66.11
CA ASN A 195 11.59 2.88 -67.26
C ASN A 195 10.29 3.67 -67.53
N ASN A 196 9.75 4.36 -66.52
CA ASN A 196 8.51 5.14 -66.66
C ASN A 196 8.73 6.58 -67.16
N SER A 197 9.97 7.08 -67.24
CA SER A 197 10.23 8.42 -67.80
C SER A 197 10.25 8.47 -69.33
N GLY A 198 10.10 7.33 -70.02
CA GLY A 198 10.27 7.21 -71.47
C GLY A 198 9.05 7.54 -72.35
N TYR A 199 7.86 7.83 -71.78
CA TYR A 199 6.62 7.95 -72.57
C TYR A 199 6.06 9.37 -72.72
N ALA A 200 6.80 10.43 -72.34
CA ALA A 200 6.32 11.81 -72.41
C ALA A 200 6.83 12.61 -73.64
N THR A 201 7.14 11.95 -74.77
CA THR A 201 7.45 12.63 -76.04
C THR A 201 6.50 12.14 -77.13
N GLY A 202 5.34 12.79 -77.24
CA GLY A 202 4.38 12.46 -78.29
C GLY A 202 3.14 13.35 -78.26
N LYS A 203 3.32 14.65 -78.52
CA LYS A 203 2.52 15.49 -79.43
C LYS A 203 2.98 16.94 -79.36
#